data_AF-A0A954VS98-F1
#
_entry.id   AF-A0A954VS98-F1
#
_cell.length_a   1.000
_cell.length_b   1.000
_cell.length_c   1.000
_cell.angle_alpha   90.00
_cell.angle_beta   90.00
_cell.angle_gamma   90.00
#
_symmetry.space_group_name_H-M   'P 1'
#
loop_
_entity.id
_entity.type
_entity.pdbx_description
1 polymer ?
#
loop_
_entity_poly.entity_id
_entity_poly.type
_entity_poly.pdbx_seq_one_letter_code
_entity_poly.pdbx_strand_id
1 'polypeptide(L)'
;MNRMTLKRFLRFSIRLALIVTLLVACLFAYQLRRYRAIRAANIAIKELGGSCGYSIDGPNWLRKIVNDDNYFLNPVRISLGTHTGNSTAEEINDAVIADAVPYIRCFSKFEVLDLRTVSITDQGVASLKSLPTLKYLRISSRFITDQGLETIELFPALEELLLECDGVSDEAIRQLQASRPSLKIE
;
A
#
# COMPACT_ATOMS: atom_id res chain seq x y z
N MET A 1 7.67 59.60 7.63
CA MET A 1 7.24 58.22 7.93
C MET A 1 7.97 57.74 9.19
N ASN A 2 7.23 57.39 10.24
CA ASN A 2 7.72 57.39 11.63
C ASN A 2 8.58 56.14 11.97
N ARG A 3 9.80 56.31 12.52
CA ARG A 3 10.77 55.21 12.82
C ARG A 3 10.20 54.11 13.74
N MET A 4 9.15 54.42 14.51
CA MET A 4 8.47 53.48 15.42
C MET A 4 7.53 52.48 14.70
N THR A 5 6.89 52.84 13.59
CA THR A 5 5.96 51.94 12.88
C THR A 5 6.72 50.91 12.04
N LEU A 6 7.86 51.29 11.46
CA LEU A 6 8.73 50.40 10.68
C LEU A 6 9.30 49.25 11.55
N LYS A 7 9.75 49.54 12.78
CA LYS A 7 10.28 48.51 13.70
C LYS A 7 9.22 47.50 14.14
N ARG A 8 7.96 47.92 14.28
CA ARG A 8 6.84 47.03 14.64
C ARG A 8 6.43 46.15 13.46
N PHE A 9 6.38 46.72 12.25
CA PHE A 9 6.11 45.97 11.02
C PHE A 9 7.21 44.94 10.72
N LEU A 10 8.49 45.32 10.87
CA LEU A 10 9.63 44.42 10.65
C LEU A 10 9.67 43.26 11.66
N ARG A 11 9.31 43.51 12.93
CA ARG A 11 9.22 42.45 13.95
C ARG A 11 8.09 41.47 13.66
N PHE A 12 6.98 41.94 13.08
CA PHE A 12 5.88 41.08 12.65
C PHE A 12 6.26 40.25 11.43
N SER A 13 6.94 40.84 10.44
CA SER A 13 7.39 40.13 9.24
C SER A 13 8.48 39.08 9.54
N ILE A 14 9.41 39.36 10.46
CA ILE A 14 10.42 38.37 10.88
C ILE A 14 9.78 37.20 11.64
N ARG A 15 8.84 37.47 12.57
CA ARG A 15 8.12 36.40 13.29
C ARG A 15 7.31 35.53 12.34
N LEU A 16 6.60 36.15 11.39
CA LEU A 16 5.85 35.43 10.38
C LEU A 16 6.78 34.59 9.49
N ALA A 17 7.91 35.14 9.04
CA ALA A 17 8.90 34.41 8.25
C ALA A 17 9.47 33.20 9.02
N LEU A 18 9.81 33.37 10.31
CA LEU A 18 10.29 32.27 11.16
C LEU A 18 9.24 31.18 11.38
N ILE A 19 7.96 31.56 11.51
CA ILE A 19 6.86 30.60 11.62
C ILE A 19 6.70 29.85 10.29
N VAL A 20 6.73 30.54 9.16
CA VAL A 20 6.61 29.91 7.83
C VAL A 20 7.78 28.96 7.57
N THR A 21 9.02 29.37 7.87
CA THR A 21 10.18 28.48 7.69
C THR A 21 10.12 27.27 8.61
N LEU A 22 9.69 27.44 9.87
CA LEU A 22 9.48 26.32 10.78
C LEU A 22 8.40 25.37 10.26
N LEU A 23 7.26 25.89 9.78
CA LEU A 23 6.19 25.07 9.20
C LEU A 23 6.66 24.30 7.97
N VAL A 24 7.42 24.95 7.09
CA VAL A 24 8.02 24.31 5.91
C VAL A 24 9.03 23.24 6.33
N ALA A 25 9.88 23.51 7.32
CA ALA A 25 10.84 22.54 7.83
C ALA A 25 10.15 21.33 8.49
N CYS A 26 9.10 21.56 9.28
CA CYS A 26 8.28 20.50 9.87
C CYS A 26 7.57 19.66 8.81
N LEU A 27 6.98 20.31 7.80
CA LEU A 27 6.35 19.63 6.67
C LEU A 27 7.37 18.80 5.89
N PHE A 28 8.55 19.36 5.63
CA PHE A 28 9.63 18.66 4.94
C PHE A 28 10.15 17.46 5.76
N ALA A 29 10.35 17.63 7.07
CA ALA A 29 10.75 16.54 7.97
C ALA A 29 9.69 15.43 8.02
N TYR A 30 8.40 15.78 8.07
CA TYR A 30 7.30 14.83 7.98
C TYR A 30 7.32 14.06 6.64
N GLN A 31 7.47 14.76 5.53
CA GLN A 31 7.55 14.14 4.19
C GLN A 31 8.77 13.22 4.06
N LEU A 32 9.93 13.61 4.58
CA LEU A 32 11.13 12.78 4.60
C LEU A 32 10.94 11.52 5.44
N ARG A 33 10.32 11.63 6.63
CA ARG A 33 10.03 10.46 7.48
C ARG A 33 9.11 9.47 6.77
N ARG A 34 8.04 9.98 6.16
CA ARG A 34 7.09 9.17 5.39
C ARG A 34 7.80 8.47 4.22
N TYR A 35 8.63 9.22 3.50
CA TYR A 35 9.38 8.69 2.37
C TYR A 35 10.38 7.60 2.76
N ARG A 36 11.11 7.76 3.87
CA ARG A 36 12.00 6.72 4.39
C ARG A 36 11.24 5.44 4.74
N ALA A 37 10.08 5.55 5.38
CA ALA A 37 9.24 4.39 5.70
C ALA A 37 8.78 3.66 4.43
N ILE A 38 8.31 4.39 3.42
CA ILE A 38 7.89 3.83 2.13
C ILE A 38 9.07 3.14 1.42
N ARG A 39 10.26 3.75 1.43
CA ARG A 39 11.46 3.13 0.84
C ARG A 39 11.87 1.84 1.55
N ALA A 40 11.87 1.84 2.88
CA ALA A 40 12.18 0.63 3.66
C ALA A 40 11.17 -0.49 3.38
N ALA A 41 9.88 -0.17 3.34
CA ALA A 41 8.82 -1.11 2.99
C ALA A 41 9.00 -1.70 1.58
N ASN A 42 9.38 -0.88 0.60
CA ASN A 42 9.65 -1.35 -0.77
C ASN A 42 10.84 -2.32 -0.85
N ILE A 43 11.90 -2.06 -0.08
CA ILE A 43 13.07 -2.94 -0.04
C ILE A 43 12.67 -4.26 0.61
N ALA A 44 11.99 -4.22 1.76
CA ALA A 44 11.50 -5.41 2.45
C ALA A 44 10.60 -6.27 1.55
N ILE A 45 9.65 -5.67 0.82
CA ILE A 45 8.78 -6.43 -0.10
C ILE A 45 9.58 -7.10 -1.22
N LYS A 46 10.64 -6.45 -1.74
CA LYS A 46 11.52 -7.07 -2.74
C LYS A 46 12.35 -8.21 -2.15
N GLU A 47 12.80 -8.08 -0.91
CA GLU A 47 13.50 -9.14 -0.18
C GLU A 47 12.57 -10.34 0.07
N LEU A 48 11.27 -10.10 0.29
CA LEU A 48 10.23 -11.14 0.38
C LEU A 48 9.84 -11.75 -0.99
N GLY A 49 10.60 -11.49 -2.07
CA GLY A 49 10.30 -12.00 -3.41
C GLY A 49 9.09 -11.33 -4.08
N GLY A 50 8.73 -10.15 -3.61
CA GLY A 50 7.65 -9.33 -4.14
C GLY A 50 8.12 -8.29 -5.16
N SER A 51 7.20 -7.84 -6.00
CA SER A 51 7.40 -6.68 -6.86
C SER A 51 6.36 -5.61 -6.55
N CYS A 52 6.75 -4.34 -6.73
CA CYS A 52 5.87 -3.20 -6.53
C CYS A 52 5.68 -2.47 -7.87
N GLY A 53 4.42 -2.23 -8.24
CA GLY A 53 4.03 -1.30 -9.29
C GLY A 53 3.75 0.08 -8.70
N TYR A 54 4.25 1.13 -9.34
CA TYR A 54 4.26 2.48 -8.79
C TYR A 54 3.36 3.45 -9.56
N SER A 55 2.76 4.40 -8.84
CA SER A 55 2.27 5.66 -9.40
C SER A 55 3.28 6.76 -9.12
N ILE A 56 3.44 7.69 -10.07
CA ILE A 56 4.27 8.87 -9.90
C ILE A 56 3.44 9.96 -9.22
N ASP A 57 3.95 10.47 -8.11
CA ASP A 57 3.35 11.57 -7.36
C ASP A 57 4.11 12.89 -7.54
N GLY A 58 3.54 13.96 -6.98
CA GLY A 58 4.21 15.26 -6.90
C GLY A 58 4.16 16.09 -8.18
N PRO A 59 4.22 17.43 -8.05
CA PRO A 59 4.10 18.32 -9.18
C PRO A 59 5.34 18.27 -10.07
N ASN A 60 5.12 18.38 -11.38
CA ASN A 60 6.18 18.26 -12.40
C ASN A 60 7.39 19.16 -12.16
N TRP A 61 7.16 20.37 -11.63
CA TRP A 61 8.24 21.32 -11.36
C TRP A 61 9.21 20.82 -10.28
N LEU A 62 8.71 20.10 -9.26
CA LEU A 62 9.53 19.58 -8.17
C LEU A 62 10.33 18.36 -8.61
N ARG A 63 9.75 17.52 -9.47
CA ARG A 63 10.43 16.35 -10.06
C ARG A 63 11.69 16.75 -10.83
N LYS A 64 11.57 17.81 -11.63
CA LYS A 64 12.71 18.39 -12.37
C LYS A 64 13.82 18.92 -11.47
N ILE A 65 13.49 19.41 -10.28
CA ILE A 65 14.46 19.95 -9.32
C ILE A 65 15.17 18.82 -8.57
N VAL A 66 14.41 17.81 -8.13
CA VAL A 66 14.93 16.68 -7.34
C VAL A 66 15.73 15.70 -8.23
N ASN A 67 15.44 15.65 -9.54
CA ASN A 67 16.13 14.84 -10.54
C ASN A 67 16.32 13.37 -10.15
N ASP A 68 15.37 12.84 -9.37
CA ASP A 68 15.26 11.44 -8.97
C ASP A 68 13.77 11.09 -8.95
N ASP A 69 13.30 10.43 -10.02
CA ASP A 69 11.90 10.03 -10.13
C ASP A 69 11.52 8.97 -9.08
N ASN A 70 12.50 8.24 -8.51
CA ASN A 70 12.28 7.30 -7.41
C ASN A 70 11.83 8.01 -6.13
N TYR A 71 12.01 9.33 -6.05
CA TYR A 71 11.47 10.16 -4.97
C TYR A 71 9.94 10.24 -4.97
N PHE A 72 9.35 10.07 -6.15
CA PHE A 72 7.94 10.28 -6.37
C PHE A 72 7.16 8.99 -6.59
N LEU A 73 7.83 7.83 -6.53
CA LEU A 73 7.18 6.54 -6.70
C LEU A 73 6.43 6.16 -5.41
N ASN A 74 5.11 6.03 -5.54
CA ASN A 74 4.26 5.45 -4.51
C ASN A 74 3.75 4.09 -4.95
N PRO A 75 3.94 3.03 -4.15
CA PRO A 75 3.43 1.71 -4.48
C PRO A 75 1.91 1.74 -4.48
N VAL A 76 1.34 1.33 -5.61
CA VAL A 76 -0.11 1.17 -5.78
C VAL A 76 -0.46 -0.30 -5.92
N ARG A 77 0.44 -1.07 -6.54
CA ARG A 77 0.28 -2.50 -6.79
C ARG A 77 1.43 -3.28 -6.17
N ILE A 78 1.13 -4.39 -5.53
CA ILE A 78 2.13 -5.31 -5.01
C ILE A 78 1.80 -6.70 -5.54
N SER A 79 2.80 -7.37 -6.11
CA SER A 79 2.67 -8.74 -6.55
C SER A 79 3.67 -9.61 -5.80
N LEU A 80 3.17 -10.59 -5.05
CA LEU A 80 3.98 -11.60 -4.33
C LEU A 80 3.90 -12.94 -5.07
N GLY A 81 4.99 -13.70 -5.10
CA GLY A 81 5.02 -15.03 -5.76
C GLY A 81 5.28 -15.02 -7.27
N THR A 82 5.83 -13.93 -7.81
CA THR A 82 6.02 -13.75 -9.28
C THR A 82 7.41 -14.12 -9.80
N HIS A 83 8.32 -14.64 -8.96
CA HIS A 83 9.66 -15.02 -9.41
C HIS A 83 9.64 -16.30 -10.27
N THR A 84 9.61 -16.10 -11.59
CA THR A 84 9.82 -17.12 -12.64
C THR A 84 11.31 -17.41 -12.90
N GLY A 85 12.16 -17.34 -11.87
CA GLY A 85 13.60 -17.51 -12.04
C GLY A 85 14.23 -18.13 -10.81
N ASN A 86 14.43 -19.46 -10.89
CA ASN A 86 15.38 -20.24 -10.11
C ASN A 86 14.91 -20.62 -8.68
N SER A 87 13.99 -21.59 -8.62
CA SER A 87 13.92 -22.79 -7.74
C SER A 87 14.52 -22.84 -6.32
N THR A 88 14.77 -21.73 -5.61
CA THR A 88 15.14 -21.75 -4.18
C THR A 88 14.50 -20.63 -3.34
N ALA A 89 13.57 -19.85 -3.90
CA ALA A 89 12.84 -18.85 -3.10
C ALA A 89 11.80 -19.58 -2.24
N GLU A 90 11.86 -19.34 -0.93
CA GLU A 90 10.89 -19.83 0.05
C GLU A 90 9.47 -19.64 -0.47
N GLU A 91 8.66 -20.71 -0.43
CA GLU A 91 7.25 -20.62 -0.81
C GLU A 91 6.58 -19.50 0.00
N ILE A 92 5.93 -18.57 -0.70
CA ILE A 92 5.17 -17.50 -0.05
C ILE A 92 4.02 -18.14 0.72
N ASN A 93 4.14 -18.17 2.04
CA ASN A 93 3.17 -18.76 2.96
C ASN A 93 2.55 -17.67 3.86
N ASP A 94 1.67 -18.08 4.78
CA ASP A 94 0.99 -17.18 5.70
C ASP A 94 1.94 -16.29 6.53
N ALA A 95 3.13 -16.81 6.90
CA ALA A 95 4.11 -16.04 7.66
C ALA A 95 4.71 -14.90 6.83
N VAL A 96 5.04 -15.18 5.56
CA VAL A 96 5.54 -14.15 4.64
C VAL A 96 4.50 -13.05 4.43
N ILE A 97 3.22 -13.42 4.32
CA ILE A 97 2.12 -12.45 4.19
C ILE A 97 1.97 -11.62 5.46
N ALA A 98 2.00 -12.26 6.63
CA ALA A 98 1.93 -11.58 7.92
C ALA A 98 3.07 -10.57 8.09
N ASP A 99 4.28 -10.90 7.64
CA ASP A 99 5.44 -10.01 7.66
C ASP A 99 5.32 -8.87 6.64
N ALA A 100 4.69 -9.12 5.48
CA ALA A 100 4.46 -8.10 4.45
C ALA A 100 3.43 -7.04 4.89
N VAL A 101 2.34 -7.45 5.58
CA VAL A 101 1.20 -6.57 5.93
C VAL A 101 1.62 -5.25 6.61
N PRO A 102 2.48 -5.22 7.65
CA PRO A 102 2.95 -3.97 8.27
C PRO A 102 3.60 -3.00 7.27
N TYR A 103 4.36 -3.51 6.31
CA TYR A 103 4.99 -2.70 5.26
C TYR A 103 3.95 -2.16 4.29
N ILE A 104 2.98 -2.98 3.88
CA ILE A 104 1.91 -2.57 2.97
C ILE A 104 1.05 -1.46 3.58
N ARG A 105 0.79 -1.52 4.89
CA ARG A 105 0.04 -0.47 5.62
C ARG A 105 0.69 0.91 5.58
N CYS A 106 1.98 0.99 5.28
CA CYS A 106 2.68 2.27 5.14
C CYS A 106 2.36 2.98 3.81
N PHE A 107 1.76 2.29 2.85
CA PHE A 107 1.43 2.82 1.53
C PHE A 107 0.02 3.41 1.52
N SER A 108 -0.07 4.74 1.56
CA SER A 108 -1.35 5.45 1.59
C SER A 108 -2.18 5.34 0.31
N LYS A 109 -1.58 4.89 -0.80
CA LYS A 109 -2.21 4.75 -2.13
C LYS A 109 -2.24 3.31 -2.63
N PHE A 110 -2.00 2.35 -1.74
CA PHE A 110 -1.99 0.96 -2.12
C PHE A 110 -3.41 0.49 -2.42
N GLU A 111 -3.62 -0.12 -3.58
CA GLU A 111 -4.96 -0.53 -4.04
C GLU A 111 -5.01 -1.97 -4.55
N VAL A 112 -3.90 -2.53 -5.04
CA VAL A 112 -3.88 -3.83 -5.74
C VAL A 112 -2.90 -4.79 -5.08
N LEU A 113 -3.40 -5.95 -4.65
CA LEU A 113 -2.58 -7.07 -4.20
C LEU A 113 -2.76 -8.26 -5.14
N ASP A 114 -1.64 -8.76 -5.67
CA ASP A 114 -1.61 -9.93 -6.54
C ASP A 114 -0.79 -11.04 -5.87
N LEU A 115 -1.46 -12.11 -5.46
CA LEU A 115 -0.88 -13.27 -4.79
C LEU A 115 -1.01 -14.47 -5.74
N ARG A 116 0.03 -14.72 -6.55
CA ARG A 116 0.03 -15.83 -7.51
C ARG A 116 0.93 -16.96 -7.04
N THR A 117 0.45 -18.19 -7.19
CA THR A 117 1.27 -19.39 -6.91
C THR A 117 1.77 -19.41 -5.46
N VAL A 118 0.90 -19.04 -4.51
CA VAL A 118 1.26 -18.92 -3.09
C VAL A 118 0.68 -20.07 -2.27
N SER A 119 1.39 -20.48 -1.24
CA SER A 119 0.96 -21.49 -0.25
C SER A 119 0.26 -20.78 0.93
N ILE A 120 -0.70 -19.89 0.62
CA ILE A 120 -1.49 -19.13 1.60
C ILE A 120 -2.76 -19.89 2.00
N THR A 121 -3.13 -19.87 3.26
CA THR A 121 -4.38 -20.45 3.78
C THR A 121 -5.40 -19.36 4.10
N ASP A 122 -6.60 -19.77 4.55
CA ASP A 122 -7.63 -18.85 5.06
C ASP A 122 -7.08 -17.91 6.16
N GLN A 123 -6.11 -18.35 6.97
CA GLN A 123 -5.47 -17.51 7.99
C GLN A 123 -4.62 -16.40 7.39
N GLY A 124 -3.85 -16.71 6.34
CA GLY A 124 -3.09 -15.70 5.61
C GLY A 124 -4.00 -14.67 4.96
N VAL A 125 -5.11 -15.09 4.34
CA VAL A 125 -6.13 -14.18 3.79
C VAL A 125 -6.71 -13.28 4.88
N ALA A 126 -6.97 -13.81 6.08
CA ALA A 126 -7.50 -13.04 7.19
C ALA A 126 -6.58 -11.88 7.62
N SER A 127 -5.26 -12.05 7.52
CA SER A 127 -4.30 -10.99 7.84
C SER A 127 -4.43 -9.77 6.90
N LEU A 128 -4.85 -10.00 5.64
CA LEU A 128 -4.99 -8.97 4.61
C LEU A 128 -6.18 -8.03 4.84
N LYS A 129 -7.18 -8.45 5.63
CA LYS A 129 -8.32 -7.61 6.02
C LYS A 129 -7.90 -6.29 6.68
N SER A 130 -6.72 -6.28 7.31
CA SER A 130 -6.15 -5.10 7.97
C SER A 130 -5.65 -4.01 7.02
N LEU A 131 -5.70 -4.24 5.70
CA LEU A 131 -5.30 -3.30 4.66
C LEU A 131 -6.49 -2.42 4.24
N PRO A 132 -6.58 -1.16 4.73
CA PRO A 132 -7.81 -0.37 4.60
C PRO A 132 -8.06 0.17 3.19
N THR A 133 -7.03 0.17 2.33
CA THR A 133 -7.08 0.74 0.99
C THR A 133 -7.11 -0.31 -0.11
N LEU A 134 -7.07 -1.61 0.23
CA LEU A 134 -7.06 -2.70 -0.74
C LEU A 134 -8.42 -2.77 -1.47
N LYS A 135 -8.36 -2.57 -2.78
CA LYS A 135 -9.53 -2.56 -3.68
C LYS A 135 -9.56 -3.76 -4.62
N TYR A 136 -8.40 -4.23 -5.07
CA TYR A 136 -8.26 -5.32 -6.02
C TYR A 136 -7.40 -6.41 -5.40
N LEU A 137 -7.96 -7.60 -5.24
CA LEU A 137 -7.26 -8.74 -4.66
C LEU A 137 -7.31 -9.90 -5.65
N ARG A 138 -6.15 -10.36 -6.11
CA ARG A 138 -6.01 -11.61 -6.86
C ARG A 138 -5.36 -12.65 -5.97
N ILE A 139 -5.98 -13.81 -5.86
CA ILE A 139 -5.43 -14.93 -5.11
C ILE A 139 -5.47 -16.20 -5.95
N SER A 140 -4.33 -16.85 -6.07
CA SER A 140 -4.16 -18.16 -6.69
C SER A 140 -3.50 -19.09 -5.68
N SER A 141 -4.30 -19.91 -5.00
CA SER A 141 -3.85 -20.84 -3.98
C SER A 141 -4.76 -22.06 -3.83
N ARG A 142 -4.18 -23.19 -3.42
CA ARG A 142 -4.90 -24.45 -3.24
C ARG A 142 -5.45 -24.66 -1.84
N PHE A 143 -5.05 -23.81 -0.88
CA PHE A 143 -5.36 -23.97 0.55
C PHE A 143 -6.41 -23.00 1.07
N ILE A 144 -7.04 -22.25 0.17
CA ILE A 144 -8.18 -21.39 0.49
C ILE A 144 -9.46 -22.19 0.35
N THR A 145 -10.32 -22.05 1.35
CA THR A 145 -11.62 -22.72 1.41
C THR A 145 -12.76 -21.70 1.47
N ASP A 146 -13.99 -22.18 1.53
CA ASP A 146 -15.19 -21.36 1.74
C ASP A 146 -15.06 -20.44 2.99
N GLN A 147 -14.34 -20.86 4.03
CA GLN A 147 -14.08 -20.02 5.22
C GLN A 147 -13.22 -18.79 4.92
N GLY A 148 -12.31 -18.89 3.94
CA GLY A 148 -11.54 -17.76 3.45
C GLY A 148 -12.44 -16.69 2.83
N LEU A 149 -13.51 -17.08 2.14
CA LEU A 149 -14.48 -16.15 1.55
C LEU A 149 -15.30 -15.40 2.62
N GLU A 150 -15.68 -16.05 3.71
CA GLU A 150 -16.33 -15.38 4.85
C GLU A 150 -15.45 -14.24 5.39
N THR A 151 -14.13 -14.42 5.36
CA THR A 151 -13.20 -13.37 5.78
C THR A 151 -13.09 -12.24 4.76
N ILE A 152 -13.11 -12.58 3.47
CA ILE A 152 -13.09 -11.60 2.37
C ILE A 152 -14.33 -10.70 2.39
N GLU A 153 -15.48 -11.22 2.83
CA GLU A 153 -16.70 -10.43 3.02
C GLU A 153 -16.45 -9.20 3.91
N LEU A 154 -15.54 -9.31 4.87
CA LEU A 154 -15.26 -8.27 5.86
C LEU A 154 -14.24 -7.22 5.38
N PHE A 155 -13.80 -7.26 4.12
CA PHE A 155 -12.82 -6.32 3.61
C PHE A 155 -13.47 -4.95 3.37
N PRO A 156 -12.93 -3.87 3.95
CA PRO A 156 -13.64 -2.60 4.03
C PRO A 156 -13.78 -1.89 2.68
N ALA A 157 -12.81 -2.06 1.79
CA ALA A 157 -12.70 -1.31 0.53
C ALA A 157 -12.58 -2.20 -0.72
N LEU A 158 -12.77 -3.52 -0.59
CA LEU A 158 -12.59 -4.44 -1.71
C LEU A 158 -13.70 -4.28 -2.76
N GLU A 159 -13.28 -4.01 -3.99
CA GLU A 159 -14.11 -3.75 -5.17
C GLU A 159 -14.05 -4.92 -6.16
N GLU A 160 -12.88 -5.56 -6.31
CA GLU A 160 -12.67 -6.67 -7.24
C GLU A 160 -11.85 -7.79 -6.59
N LEU A 161 -12.30 -9.02 -6.81
CA LEU A 161 -11.70 -10.25 -6.30
C LEU A 161 -11.53 -11.23 -7.47
N LEU A 162 -10.30 -11.65 -7.74
CA LEU A 162 -10.02 -12.73 -8.69
C LEU A 162 -9.56 -13.96 -7.92
N LEU A 163 -10.30 -15.06 -8.05
CA LEU A 163 -10.04 -16.32 -7.35
C LEU A 163 -9.65 -17.43 -8.30
N GLU A 164 -8.42 -17.90 -8.18
CA GLU A 164 -7.97 -19.16 -8.78
C GLU A 164 -7.71 -20.17 -7.66
N CYS A 165 -8.78 -20.66 -7.03
CA CYS A 165 -8.72 -21.54 -5.87
C CYS A 165 -9.59 -22.78 -6.08
N ASP A 166 -9.00 -23.98 -5.97
CA ASP A 166 -9.73 -25.25 -6.14
C ASP A 166 -10.62 -25.60 -4.93
N GLY A 167 -10.32 -25.03 -3.75
CA GLY A 167 -10.99 -25.34 -2.49
C GLY A 167 -12.25 -24.52 -2.20
N VAL A 168 -12.61 -23.60 -3.11
CA VAL A 168 -13.76 -22.70 -2.97
C VAL A 168 -14.93 -23.26 -3.80
N SER A 169 -16.09 -23.41 -3.19
CA SER A 169 -17.29 -23.89 -3.86
C SER A 169 -18.05 -22.77 -4.59
N ASP A 170 -18.72 -23.12 -5.69
CA ASP A 170 -19.61 -22.20 -6.41
C ASP A 170 -20.72 -21.62 -5.50
N GLU A 171 -21.14 -22.39 -4.50
CA GLU A 171 -22.14 -21.94 -3.53
C GLU A 171 -21.58 -20.83 -2.63
N ALA A 172 -20.36 -20.97 -2.12
CA ALA A 172 -19.72 -19.93 -1.34
C ALA A 172 -19.49 -18.65 -2.16
N ILE A 173 -19.12 -18.76 -3.45
CA ILE A 173 -19.02 -17.61 -4.36
C ILE A 173 -20.38 -16.92 -4.50
N ARG A 174 -21.47 -17.67 -4.68
CA ARG A 174 -22.83 -17.09 -4.76
C ARG A 174 -23.24 -16.40 -3.47
N GLN A 175 -22.91 -16.98 -2.32
CA GLN A 175 -23.19 -16.37 -1.02
C GLN A 175 -22.41 -15.07 -0.83
N LEU A 176 -21.12 -15.04 -1.17
CA LEU A 176 -20.31 -13.82 -1.14
C LEU A 176 -20.84 -12.75 -2.12
N GLN A 177 -21.25 -13.14 -3.32
CA GLN A 177 -21.86 -12.22 -4.28
C GLN A 177 -23.21 -11.68 -3.79
N ALA A 178 -23.99 -12.49 -3.06
CA ALA A 178 -25.26 -12.08 -2.48
C ALA A 178 -25.08 -11.13 -1.29
N SER A 179 -24.06 -11.34 -0.45
CA SER A 179 -23.73 -10.43 0.65
C SER A 179 -23.05 -9.14 0.18
N ARG A 180 -22.27 -9.21 -0.91
CA ARG A 180 -21.58 -8.07 -1.53
C ARG A 180 -21.88 -7.94 -3.02
N PRO A 181 -23.08 -7.48 -3.40
CA PRO A 181 -23.48 -7.39 -4.82
C PRO A 181 -22.64 -6.39 -5.63
N SER A 182 -21.94 -5.46 -4.99
CA SER A 182 -21.01 -4.52 -5.64
C SER A 182 -19.60 -5.06 -5.84
N LEU A 183 -19.24 -6.17 -5.16
CA LEU A 183 -17.95 -6.82 -5.34
C LEU A 183 -17.99 -7.57 -6.67
N LYS A 184 -17.02 -7.33 -7.56
CA LYS A 184 -16.86 -8.13 -8.77
C LYS A 184 -16.01 -9.34 -8.43
N ILE A 185 -16.52 -10.53 -8.70
CA ILE A 185 -15.81 -11.79 -8.50
C ILE A 185 -15.54 -12.40 -9.87
N GLU A 186 -14.27 -12.67 -10.16
CA GLU A 186 -13.78 -13.34 -11.39
C GLU A 186 -13.04 -14.64 -11.09
#